data_AF-A0A6G5AF24-F1
#
_entry.id   AF-A0A6G5AF24-F1
#
_cell.length_a   1.000
_cell.length_b   1.000
_cell.length_c   1.000
_cell.angle_alpha   90.00
_cell.angle_beta   90.00
_cell.angle_gamma   90.00
#
_symmetry.space_group_name_H-M   'P 1'
#
loop_
_entity.id
_entity.type
_entity.pdbx_description
1 polymer ?
#
loop_
_entity_poly.entity_id
_entity_poly.type
_entity_poly.pdbx_seq_one_letter_code
_entity_poly.pdbx_strand_id
1 'polypeptide(L)'
;RDLQDTRGNVDPIEMTLGEKATTTAMCFHQAFMKEASDPEKKEQQAYVLCFIAPDDGTLDLYCTDLERFGKSLLPLLTDSEIDFKSALTSSLEEWHYIAVLYMSRCVESFAENIAVLLQAALNEASVKVTTENSRDKSDVEKFMEACNLHGLEGHKRDHEETDNECHPQAAIEIISEDDRLLTRNGEASPFCQCWAARLVKSRDDGPLILRRIVEGFKIRTIQNLNLVKRLVKEAENDHYALFNTYQFLKKCGYWEALLQRAINEGSVVATPEGREVIELLQERLAANALAGSQVPVRNSA
;
A
#
# COMPACT_ATOMS: atom_id res chain seq x y z
N ARG A 1 31.22 -2.96 1.62
CA ARG A 1 29.84 -3.50 1.66
C ARG A 1 29.78 -4.55 0.56
N ASP A 2 29.24 -5.74 0.83
CA ASP A 2 29.09 -6.77 -0.19
C ASP A 2 28.29 -6.20 -1.36
N LEU A 3 28.96 -5.96 -2.49
CA LEU A 3 28.38 -5.42 -3.72
C LEU A 3 27.38 -6.39 -4.40
N GLN A 4 27.08 -7.52 -3.75
CA GLN A 4 26.03 -8.46 -4.15
C GLN A 4 24.66 -8.06 -3.60
N ASP A 5 24.60 -7.16 -2.61
CA ASP A 5 23.34 -6.63 -2.11
C ASP A 5 22.89 -5.43 -2.96
N THR A 6 21.91 -5.65 -3.84
CA THR A 6 21.30 -4.62 -4.69
C THR A 6 20.21 -3.84 -3.97
N ARG A 7 20.16 -3.87 -2.63
CA ARG A 7 19.21 -3.07 -1.83
C ARG A 7 19.57 -1.59 -1.86
N GLY A 8 18.53 -0.77 -1.92
CA GLY A 8 18.64 0.68 -1.80
C GLY A 8 18.88 1.06 -0.34
N ASN A 9 19.69 2.08 -0.13
CA ASN A 9 19.91 2.68 1.19
C ASN A 9 19.66 4.18 1.10
N VAL A 10 19.12 4.76 2.17
CA VAL A 10 18.94 6.22 2.29
C VAL A 10 19.89 6.71 3.37
N ASP A 11 20.80 7.61 2.99
CA ASP A 11 21.79 8.20 3.89
C ASP A 11 21.76 9.74 3.78
N PRO A 12 21.96 10.48 4.88
CA PRO A 12 22.08 11.93 4.84
C PRO A 12 23.40 12.32 4.17
N ILE A 13 23.35 13.35 3.33
CA ILE A 13 24.51 13.94 2.66
C ILE A 13 24.56 15.45 2.94
N GLU A 14 25.77 15.96 3.11
CA GLU A 14 26.00 17.40 3.19
C GLU A 14 26.17 17.96 1.77
N MET A 15 25.31 18.88 1.39
CA MET A 15 25.38 19.57 0.10
C MET A 15 25.82 21.01 0.31
N THR A 16 26.85 21.43 -0.42
CA THR A 16 27.28 22.84 -0.49
C THR A 16 26.52 23.55 -1.61
N LEU A 17 25.57 24.41 -1.24
CA LEU A 17 24.92 25.32 -2.17
C LEU A 17 25.73 26.64 -2.20
N GLY A 18 26.61 26.76 -3.19
CA GLY A 18 27.49 27.93 -3.34
C GLY A 18 28.58 28.02 -2.26
N GLU A 19 29.13 29.22 -2.05
CA GLU A 19 30.35 29.42 -1.24
C GLU A 19 30.15 29.35 0.28
N LYS A 20 28.92 29.37 0.82
CA LYS A 20 28.70 29.55 2.28
C LYS A 20 27.55 28.79 2.94
N ALA A 21 26.71 28.05 2.20
CA ALA A 21 25.58 27.33 2.80
C ALA A 21 25.74 25.82 2.62
N THR A 22 26.02 25.11 3.71
CA THR A 22 25.84 23.65 3.79
C THR A 22 24.40 23.36 4.18
N THR A 23 23.70 22.57 3.36
CA THR A 23 22.35 22.07 3.64
C THR A 23 22.41 20.55 3.67
N THR A 24 21.71 19.94 4.63
CA THR A 24 21.54 18.49 4.68
C THR A 24 20.45 18.05 3.72
N ALA A 25 20.78 17.09 2.86
CA ALA A 25 19.83 16.42 1.97
C ALA A 25 19.88 14.91 2.21
N MET A 26 18.85 14.19 1.77
CA MET A 26 18.83 12.74 1.81
C MET A 26 19.23 12.20 0.45
N CYS A 27 20.04 11.15 0.43
CA CYS A 27 20.47 10.45 -0.76
C CYS A 27 20.05 8.99 -0.68
N PHE A 28 19.16 8.59 -1.58
CA PHE A 28 18.94 7.18 -1.89
C PHE A 28 20.05 6.73 -2.83
N HIS A 29 20.71 5.63 -2.53
CA HIS A 29 21.70 5.01 -3.42
C HIS A 29 21.53 3.51 -3.53
N GLN A 30 21.77 3.00 -4.74
CA GLN A 30 21.68 1.58 -5.08
C GLN A 30 22.81 1.22 -6.03
N ALA A 31 23.55 0.15 -5.72
CA ALA A 31 24.69 -0.30 -6.51
C ALA A 31 24.32 -1.51 -7.38
N PHE A 32 24.79 -1.52 -8.62
CA PHE A 32 24.61 -2.58 -9.60
C PHE A 32 25.96 -3.02 -10.14
N MET A 33 26.25 -4.32 -10.09
CA MET A 33 27.48 -4.86 -10.67
C MET A 33 27.38 -4.85 -12.19
N LYS A 34 28.44 -4.40 -12.86
CA LYS A 34 28.58 -4.56 -14.31
C LYS A 34 28.87 -6.03 -14.60
N GLU A 35 28.14 -6.62 -15.54
CA GLU A 35 28.47 -7.95 -16.03
C GLU A 35 29.84 -7.92 -16.72
N ALA A 36 30.73 -8.82 -16.31
CA ALA A 36 32.07 -8.88 -16.87
C ALA A 36 32.01 -9.37 -18.33
N SER A 37 32.47 -8.54 -19.27
CA SER A 37 32.57 -8.90 -20.68
C SER A 37 33.60 -10.00 -20.95
N ASP A 38 34.51 -10.25 -20.01
CA ASP A 38 35.57 -11.26 -20.07
C ASP A 38 35.74 -11.91 -18.68
N PRO A 39 35.43 -13.22 -18.52
CA PRO A 39 35.51 -13.91 -17.24
C PRO A 39 36.93 -14.02 -16.68
N GLU A 40 37.97 -13.78 -17.49
CA GLU A 40 39.37 -13.81 -17.05
C GLU A 40 39.86 -12.45 -16.52
N LYS A 41 39.17 -11.35 -16.86
CA LYS A 41 39.45 -10.01 -16.33
C LYS A 41 38.57 -9.75 -15.12
N LYS A 42 39.18 -9.74 -13.92
CA LYS A 42 38.55 -9.29 -12.67
C LYS A 42 38.33 -7.77 -12.64
N GLU A 43 37.67 -7.21 -13.64
CA GLU A 43 37.21 -5.82 -13.59
C GLU A 43 35.90 -5.77 -12.79
N GLN A 44 36.02 -5.43 -11.50
CA GLN A 44 34.86 -5.18 -10.63
C GLN A 44 34.38 -3.74 -10.85
N GLN A 45 33.72 -3.50 -11.99
CA GLN A 45 33.04 -2.23 -12.24
C GLN A 45 31.61 -2.31 -11.69
N ALA A 46 31.15 -1.22 -11.08
CA ALA A 46 29.79 -1.09 -10.57
C ALA A 46 29.21 0.26 -10.95
N TYR A 47 27.92 0.27 -11.24
CA TYR A 47 27.12 1.47 -11.41
C TYR A 47 26.44 1.80 -10.08
N VAL A 48 26.42 3.07 -9.71
CA VAL A 48 25.69 3.54 -8.54
C VAL A 48 24.62 4.52 -9.01
N LEU A 49 23.37 4.20 -8.73
CA LEU A 49 22.22 5.08 -8.96
C LEU A 49 21.97 5.89 -7.70
N CYS A 50 21.91 7.21 -7.81
CA CYS A 50 21.65 8.11 -6.69
C CYS A 50 20.45 9.02 -6.96
N PHE A 51 19.50 9.07 -6.03
CA PHE A 51 18.42 10.08 -6.02
C PHE A 51 18.58 10.96 -4.79
N ILE A 52 18.57 12.28 -4.99
CA ILE A 52 18.77 13.26 -3.93
C ILE A 52 17.48 14.05 -3.75
N ALA A 53 17.04 14.18 -2.50
CA ALA A 53 15.86 14.97 -2.14
C ALA A 53 16.09 15.72 -0.82
N PRO A 54 15.26 16.74 -0.50
CA PRO A 54 15.27 17.35 0.82
C PRO A 54 15.05 16.34 1.94
N ASP A 55 15.52 16.65 3.14
CA ASP A 55 15.25 15.88 4.36
C ASP A 55 13.81 16.13 4.87
N ASP A 56 12.83 15.62 4.12
CA ASP A 56 11.40 15.70 4.43
C ASP A 56 10.74 14.31 4.53
N GLY A 57 11.55 13.24 4.49
CA GLY A 57 11.10 11.84 4.53
C GLY A 57 10.55 11.31 3.21
N THR A 58 10.67 12.04 2.09
CA THR A 58 10.23 11.56 0.76
C THR A 58 10.94 10.27 0.37
N LEU A 59 12.27 10.23 0.49
CA LEU A 59 13.04 9.05 0.08
C LEU A 59 12.76 7.84 0.98
N ASP A 60 12.50 8.04 2.27
CA ASP A 60 12.14 6.95 3.18
C ASP A 60 10.80 6.31 2.78
N LEU A 61 9.80 7.13 2.46
CA LEU A 61 8.46 6.65 2.11
C LEU A 61 8.37 5.98 0.74
N TYR A 62 9.23 6.39 -0.19
CA TYR A 62 9.29 5.87 -1.56
C TYR A 62 10.50 4.95 -1.81
N CYS A 63 11.23 4.54 -0.78
CA CYS A 63 12.45 3.73 -0.91
C CYS A 63 12.22 2.47 -1.75
N THR A 64 11.16 1.72 -1.47
CA THR A 64 10.79 0.51 -2.22
C THR A 64 10.42 0.80 -3.68
N ASP A 65 9.74 1.92 -3.93
CA ASP A 65 9.40 2.37 -5.28
C ASP A 65 10.66 2.73 -6.08
N LEU A 66 11.63 3.40 -5.44
CA LEU A 66 12.92 3.75 -6.02
C LEU A 66 13.81 2.53 -6.28
N GLU A 67 13.83 1.56 -5.36
CA GLU A 67 14.54 0.29 -5.57
C GLU A 67 14.03 -0.48 -6.79
N ARG A 68 12.70 -0.53 -6.96
CA ARG A 68 12.07 -1.17 -8.11
C ARG A 68 12.40 -0.42 -9.40
N PHE A 69 12.32 0.90 -9.35
CA PHE A 69 12.71 1.74 -10.49
C PHE A 69 14.17 1.50 -10.87
N GLY A 70 15.11 1.52 -9.91
CA GLY A 70 16.52 1.23 -10.16
C GLY A 70 16.74 -0.16 -10.77
N LYS A 71 16.08 -1.20 -10.25
CA LYS A 71 16.14 -2.55 -10.84
C LYS A 71 15.61 -2.61 -12.27
N SER A 72 14.59 -1.81 -12.61
CA SER A 72 14.07 -1.73 -13.98
C SER A 72 15.05 -1.11 -14.98
N LEU A 73 16.02 -0.33 -14.51
CA LEU A 73 17.08 0.25 -15.33
C LEU A 73 18.22 -0.74 -15.62
N LEU A 74 18.30 -1.87 -14.91
CA LEU A 74 19.40 -2.83 -15.04
C LEU A 74 19.66 -3.29 -16.48
N PRO A 75 18.64 -3.62 -17.32
CA PRO A 75 18.87 -4.00 -18.72
C PRO A 75 19.53 -2.90 -19.56
N LEU A 76 19.33 -1.64 -19.21
CA LEU A 76 19.96 -0.50 -19.90
C LEU A 76 21.43 -0.32 -19.47
N LEU A 77 21.77 -0.76 -18.26
CA LEU A 77 23.12 -0.69 -17.69
C LEU A 77 24.05 -1.79 -18.22
N THR A 78 23.51 -2.94 -18.63
CA THR A 78 24.30 -4.09 -19.10
C THR A 78 24.81 -3.95 -20.55
N ASP A 79 24.15 -3.15 -21.40
CA ASP A 79 24.29 -3.29 -22.85
C ASP A 79 24.93 -2.09 -23.59
N SER A 80 25.53 -1.10 -22.91
CA SER A 80 25.79 0.17 -23.58
C SER A 80 27.08 0.91 -23.21
N GLU A 81 27.98 1.02 -24.20
CA GLU A 81 29.07 2.01 -24.20
C GLU A 81 28.79 3.18 -25.18
N ILE A 82 27.72 3.12 -25.99
CA ILE A 82 27.46 4.14 -27.04
C ILE A 82 26.01 4.72 -26.98
N ASP A 83 24.97 3.91 -26.74
CA ASP A 83 23.57 4.38 -26.58
C ASP A 83 23.15 4.55 -25.11
N PHE A 84 24.10 4.35 -24.19
CA PHE A 84 23.93 4.39 -22.73
C PHE A 84 23.39 5.73 -22.24
N LYS A 85 23.77 6.83 -22.89
CA LYS A 85 23.44 8.17 -22.39
C LYS A 85 22.03 8.60 -22.73
N SER A 86 21.53 8.35 -23.94
CA SER A 86 20.25 8.90 -24.40
C SER A 86 19.05 8.22 -23.70
N ALA A 87 18.98 6.90 -23.76
CA ALA A 87 17.89 6.10 -23.22
C ALA A 87 17.87 6.10 -21.68
N LEU A 88 19.04 5.99 -21.03
CA LEU A 88 19.15 6.10 -19.58
C LEU A 88 18.82 7.50 -19.08
N THR A 89 19.30 8.56 -19.74
CA THR A 89 18.98 9.94 -19.32
C THR A 89 17.48 10.19 -19.43
N SER A 90 16.85 9.77 -20.54
CA SER A 90 15.39 9.90 -20.70
C SER A 90 14.63 9.13 -19.62
N SER A 91 15.08 7.92 -19.29
CA SER A 91 14.45 7.11 -18.24
C SER A 91 14.62 7.74 -16.86
N LEU A 92 15.82 8.25 -16.57
CA LEU A 92 16.11 8.96 -15.32
C LEU A 92 15.30 10.25 -15.23
N GLU A 93 15.15 11.05 -16.29
CA GLU A 93 14.32 12.27 -16.25
C GLU A 93 12.86 11.99 -15.81
N GLU A 94 12.33 10.81 -16.12
CA GLU A 94 10.98 10.40 -15.73
C GLU A 94 10.90 9.74 -14.33
N TRP A 95 12.01 9.58 -13.59
CA TRP A 95 12.03 8.82 -12.32
C TRP A 95 10.98 9.31 -11.33
N HIS A 96 10.89 10.63 -11.13
CA HIS A 96 9.98 11.24 -10.17
C HIS A 96 8.52 11.06 -10.61
N TYR A 97 8.29 11.15 -11.91
CA TYR A 97 6.98 10.91 -12.49
C TYR A 97 6.52 9.46 -12.32
N ILE A 98 7.43 8.50 -12.51
CA ILE A 98 7.13 7.06 -12.44
C ILE A 98 7.02 6.56 -11.00
N ALA A 99 7.94 6.97 -10.11
CA ALA A 99 8.10 6.41 -8.78
C ALA A 99 7.35 7.19 -7.69
N VAL A 100 7.02 8.47 -7.91
CA VAL A 100 6.42 9.34 -6.88
C VAL A 100 5.04 9.85 -7.31
N LEU A 101 4.93 10.41 -8.52
CA LEU A 101 3.69 11.06 -8.97
C LEU A 101 2.53 10.10 -9.29
N TYR A 102 2.75 8.77 -9.30
CA TYR A 102 1.65 7.80 -9.48
C TYR A 102 0.57 7.95 -8.40
N MET A 103 0.95 8.34 -7.19
CA MET A 103 0.02 8.52 -6.07
C MET A 103 -0.98 9.64 -6.38
N SER A 104 -0.49 10.80 -6.85
CA SER A 104 -1.34 11.93 -7.24
C SER A 104 -2.24 11.57 -8.41
N ARG A 105 -1.67 10.97 -9.48
CA ARG A 105 -2.44 10.56 -10.65
C ARG A 105 -3.54 9.57 -10.30
N CYS A 106 -3.24 8.57 -9.47
CA CYS A 106 -4.25 7.59 -9.04
C CYS A 106 -5.40 8.26 -8.26
N VAL A 107 -5.08 9.16 -7.32
CA VAL A 107 -6.12 9.91 -6.57
C VAL A 107 -6.95 10.80 -7.50
N GLU A 108 -6.33 11.45 -8.49
CA GLU A 108 -7.03 12.26 -9.47
C GLU A 108 -7.97 11.43 -10.37
N SER A 109 -7.48 10.30 -10.90
CA SER A 109 -8.23 9.45 -11.82
C SER A 109 -9.42 8.74 -11.17
N PHE A 110 -9.31 8.37 -9.88
CA PHE A 110 -10.40 7.68 -9.16
C PHE A 110 -11.32 8.61 -8.37
N ALA A 111 -10.84 9.79 -7.95
CA ALA A 111 -11.57 10.72 -7.11
C ALA A 111 -12.28 9.99 -5.93
N GLU A 112 -13.62 10.03 -5.87
CA GLU A 112 -14.41 9.40 -4.80
C GLU A 112 -14.34 7.86 -4.81
N ASN A 113 -14.04 7.24 -5.96
CA ASN A 113 -13.91 5.78 -6.08
C ASN A 113 -12.62 5.22 -5.45
N ILE A 114 -11.69 6.09 -5.01
CA ILE A 114 -10.46 5.64 -4.34
C ILE A 114 -10.78 4.87 -3.04
N ALA A 115 -11.96 5.12 -2.45
CA ALA A 115 -12.45 4.38 -1.29
C ALA A 115 -12.58 2.88 -1.56
N VAL A 116 -12.93 2.49 -2.79
CA VAL A 116 -13.06 1.10 -3.21
C VAL A 116 -11.69 0.44 -3.32
N LEU A 117 -10.65 1.15 -3.79
CA LEU A 117 -9.28 0.64 -3.80
C LEU A 117 -8.73 0.44 -2.39
N LEU A 118 -9.01 1.37 -1.47
CA LEU A 118 -8.66 1.19 -0.07
C LEU A 118 -9.36 -0.03 0.53
N GLN A 119 -10.65 -0.24 0.21
CA GLN A 119 -11.39 -1.42 0.65
C GLN A 119 -10.81 -2.72 0.04
N ALA A 120 -10.43 -2.70 -1.23
CA ALA A 120 -9.77 -3.80 -1.90
C ALA A 120 -8.48 -4.20 -1.19
N ALA A 121 -7.66 -3.21 -0.84
CA ALA A 121 -6.40 -3.42 -0.12
C ALA A 121 -6.62 -3.99 1.29
N LEU A 122 -7.67 -3.55 2.01
CA LEU A 122 -8.03 -4.15 3.32
C LEU A 122 -8.37 -5.64 3.22
N ASN A 123 -9.12 -5.98 2.18
CA ASN A 123 -9.64 -7.33 1.96
C ASN A 123 -8.61 -8.26 1.29
N GLU A 124 -7.48 -7.73 0.83
CA GLU A 124 -6.51 -8.42 -0.02
C GLU A 124 -7.15 -8.92 -1.33
N ALA A 125 -8.16 -8.19 -1.82
CA ALA A 125 -8.89 -8.53 -3.02
C ALA A 125 -8.06 -8.26 -4.27
N SER A 126 -8.15 -9.16 -5.25
CA SER A 126 -7.52 -8.93 -6.56
C SER A 126 -8.23 -7.81 -7.32
N VAL A 127 -7.46 -6.96 -8.00
CA VAL A 127 -7.95 -5.84 -8.79
C VAL A 127 -7.63 -6.09 -10.26
N LYS A 128 -8.65 -6.10 -11.11
CA LYS A 128 -8.50 -6.26 -12.56
C LYS A 128 -8.73 -4.93 -13.26
N VAL A 129 -7.66 -4.35 -13.79
CA VAL A 129 -7.72 -3.08 -14.52
C VAL A 129 -7.94 -3.35 -16.01
N THR A 130 -9.08 -2.91 -16.52
CA THR A 130 -9.42 -2.95 -17.94
C THR A 130 -9.35 -1.53 -18.50
N THR A 131 -8.17 -1.15 -18.99
CA THR A 131 -7.89 0.16 -19.58
C THR A 131 -6.94 0.00 -20.77
N GLU A 132 -7.09 0.84 -21.79
CA GLU A 132 -6.16 0.91 -22.92
C GLU A 132 -4.86 1.63 -22.51
N ASN A 133 -4.90 2.43 -21.44
CA ASN A 133 -3.76 3.18 -20.95
C ASN A 133 -2.89 2.33 -20.01
N SER A 134 -1.73 1.90 -20.49
CA SER A 134 -0.77 1.11 -19.69
C SER A 134 -0.29 1.83 -18.43
N ARG A 135 -0.32 3.17 -18.41
CA ARG A 135 0.10 3.98 -17.26
C ARG A 135 -0.90 3.90 -16.12
N ASP A 136 -2.19 4.01 -16.41
CA ASP A 136 -3.24 3.91 -15.39
C ASP A 136 -3.19 2.55 -14.70
N LYS A 137 -2.94 1.49 -15.47
CA LYS A 137 -2.72 0.16 -14.92
C LYS A 137 -1.54 0.13 -13.95
N SER A 138 -0.39 0.68 -14.34
CA SER A 138 0.80 0.75 -13.48
C SER A 138 0.57 1.58 -12.22
N ASP A 139 -0.14 2.70 -12.34
CA ASP A 139 -0.43 3.60 -11.21
C ASP A 139 -1.37 2.93 -10.20
N VAL A 140 -2.39 2.19 -10.67
CA VAL A 140 -3.27 1.39 -9.81
C VAL A 140 -2.50 0.28 -9.10
N GLU A 141 -1.66 -0.45 -9.82
CA GLU A 141 -0.85 -1.53 -9.25
C GLU A 141 0.06 -1.02 -8.12
N LYS A 142 0.78 0.09 -8.36
CA LYS A 142 1.63 0.72 -7.35
C LYS A 142 0.82 1.29 -6.18
N PHE A 143 -0.33 1.89 -6.45
CA PHE A 143 -1.22 2.40 -5.39
C PHE A 143 -1.76 1.26 -4.50
N MET A 144 -2.17 0.15 -5.09
CA MET A 144 -2.63 -1.03 -4.36
C MET A 144 -1.51 -1.60 -3.49
N GLU A 145 -0.30 -1.72 -4.04
CA GLU A 145 0.86 -2.16 -3.28
C GLU A 145 1.18 -1.22 -2.11
N ALA A 146 1.11 0.10 -2.34
CA ALA A 146 1.31 1.11 -1.31
C ALA A 146 0.32 0.99 -0.14
N CYS A 147 -0.92 0.56 -0.42
CA CYS A 147 -1.98 0.43 0.56
C CYS A 147 -1.96 -0.90 1.33
N ASN A 148 -1.30 -1.93 0.78
CA ASN A 148 -1.24 -3.26 1.39
C ASN A 148 -0.45 -3.25 2.71
N LEU A 149 -0.83 -4.12 3.66
CA LEU A 149 -0.22 -4.18 5.00
C LEU A 149 1.00 -5.11 5.08
N HIS A 150 1.34 -5.81 3.99
CA HIS A 150 2.32 -6.89 3.94
C HIS A 150 3.77 -6.52 4.33
N GLY A 151 4.09 -5.24 4.51
CA GLY A 151 5.41 -4.75 4.99
C GLY A 151 5.47 -4.34 6.47
N LEU A 152 4.33 -4.29 7.16
CA LEU A 152 4.25 -3.89 8.59
C LEU A 152 3.85 -5.06 9.51
N GLU A 153 3.35 -6.14 8.94
CA GLU A 153 3.08 -7.39 9.62
C GLU A 153 4.43 -8.10 9.82
N GLY A 154 5.00 -8.01 11.02
CA GLY A 154 6.28 -8.63 11.39
C GLY A 154 6.25 -10.17 11.43
N HIS A 155 5.53 -10.82 10.53
CA HIS A 155 5.51 -12.26 10.39
C HIS A 155 6.20 -12.65 9.08
N LYS A 156 7.29 -13.43 9.24
CA LYS A 156 7.89 -14.20 8.16
C LYS A 156 6.79 -15.07 7.55
N ARG A 157 6.28 -14.68 6.39
CA ARG A 157 5.77 -15.66 5.44
C ARG A 157 7.00 -16.29 4.83
N ASP A 158 7.54 -17.31 5.50
CA ASP A 158 8.33 -18.30 4.80
C ASP A 158 7.41 -18.84 3.69
N HIS A 159 7.89 -18.76 2.45
CA HIS A 159 7.21 -19.25 1.28
C HIS A 159 6.97 -20.77 1.42
N GLU A 160 5.86 -21.14 2.03
CA GLU A 160 5.16 -22.37 1.70
C GLU A 160 3.91 -21.94 0.94
N GLU A 161 3.93 -22.18 -0.37
CA GLU A 161 2.75 -22.22 -1.22
C GLU A 161 1.81 -23.29 -0.65
N THR A 162 1.07 -22.93 0.39
CA THR A 162 -0.11 -23.64 0.80
C THR A 162 -1.25 -23.01 0.01
N ASP A 163 -1.77 -23.78 -0.94
CA ASP A 163 -3.08 -23.60 -1.56
C ASP A 163 -4.13 -23.51 -0.44
N ASN A 164 -4.23 -22.35 0.20
CA ASN A 164 -5.41 -22.01 0.96
C ASN A 164 -6.46 -21.68 -0.09
N GLU A 165 -7.42 -22.59 -0.24
CA GLU A 165 -8.73 -22.37 -0.85
C GLU A 165 -9.44 -21.21 -0.12
N CYS A 166 -8.92 -19.99 -0.27
CA CYS A 166 -9.57 -18.78 0.19
C CYS A 166 -10.64 -18.47 -0.84
N HIS A 167 -11.90 -18.40 -0.39
CA HIS A 167 -13.05 -18.08 -1.22
C HIS A 167 -12.70 -16.99 -2.25
N PRO A 168 -13.02 -17.18 -3.56
CA PRO A 168 -12.67 -16.21 -4.58
C PRO A 168 -13.43 -14.92 -4.28
N GLN A 169 -12.79 -13.99 -3.58
CA GLN A 169 -13.28 -12.63 -3.48
C GLN A 169 -13.36 -12.12 -4.91
N ALA A 170 -14.56 -11.69 -5.32
CA ALA A 170 -14.81 -11.20 -6.66
C ALA A 170 -13.79 -10.11 -6.97
N ALA A 171 -13.05 -10.30 -8.07
CA ALA A 171 -12.06 -9.32 -8.49
C ALA A 171 -12.76 -7.98 -8.75
N ILE A 172 -12.23 -6.91 -8.18
CA ILE A 172 -12.77 -5.58 -8.43
C ILE A 172 -12.39 -5.17 -9.85
N GLU A 173 -13.39 -4.97 -10.69
CA GLU A 173 -13.23 -4.53 -12.07
C GLU A 173 -13.14 -3.01 -12.12
N ILE A 174 -12.05 -2.53 -12.69
CA ILE A 174 -11.81 -1.11 -12.97
C ILE A 174 -11.92 -0.89 -14.47
N ILE A 175 -12.70 0.12 -14.86
CA ILE A 175 -12.96 0.47 -16.25
C ILE A 175 -12.63 1.95 -16.42
N SER A 176 -11.98 2.26 -17.54
CA SER A 176 -11.74 3.64 -17.97
C SER A 176 -12.95 4.17 -18.75
N GLU A 177 -13.58 5.22 -18.25
CA GLU A 177 -14.64 5.99 -18.92
C GLU A 177 -14.32 7.48 -18.80
N ASP A 178 -14.28 8.20 -19.93
CA ASP A 178 -14.05 9.66 -20.01
C ASP A 178 -12.85 10.17 -19.17
N ASP A 179 -11.67 9.56 -19.33
CA ASP A 179 -10.43 9.84 -18.58
C ASP A 179 -10.54 9.66 -17.05
N ARG A 180 -11.57 8.94 -16.58
CA ARG A 180 -11.76 8.56 -15.18
C ARG A 180 -11.80 7.05 -15.02
N LEU A 181 -11.37 6.59 -13.85
CA LEU A 181 -11.38 5.19 -13.50
C LEU A 181 -12.55 4.91 -12.55
N LEU A 182 -13.46 4.06 -13.02
CA LEU A 182 -14.67 3.67 -12.31
C LEU A 182 -14.57 2.22 -11.85
N THR A 183 -15.13 1.93 -10.68
CA THR A 183 -15.19 0.56 -10.12
C THR A 183 -16.61 0.02 -10.29
N ARG A 184 -16.77 -1.15 -10.94
CA ARG A 184 -18.11 -1.73 -11.18
C ARG A 184 -18.70 -2.47 -9.98
N ASN A 185 -17.87 -3.23 -9.25
CA ASN A 185 -18.34 -4.20 -8.26
C ASN A 185 -17.64 -4.00 -6.91
N GLY A 186 -17.66 -2.78 -6.38
CA GLY A 186 -17.00 -2.48 -5.12
C GLY A 186 -17.80 -1.51 -4.25
N GLU A 187 -18.11 -1.94 -3.04
CA GLU A 187 -18.61 -1.07 -1.99
C GLU A 187 -17.46 -0.73 -1.04
N ALA A 188 -17.40 0.51 -0.58
CA ALA A 188 -16.39 0.95 0.37
C ALA A 188 -17.02 1.17 1.74
N SER A 189 -16.36 0.65 2.78
CA SER A 189 -16.77 0.89 4.17
C SER A 189 -16.71 2.38 4.53
N PRO A 190 -17.51 2.86 5.50
CA PRO A 190 -17.39 4.21 6.06
C PRO A 190 -15.97 4.59 6.49
N PHE A 191 -15.18 3.61 6.95
CA PHE A 191 -13.77 3.81 7.27
C PHE A 191 -12.96 4.17 6.02
N CYS A 192 -13.06 3.38 4.94
CA CYS A 192 -12.37 3.68 3.69
C CYS A 192 -12.86 4.98 3.06
N GLN A 193 -14.15 5.30 3.14
CA GLN A 193 -14.70 6.58 2.67
C GLN A 193 -14.09 7.78 3.41
N CYS A 194 -13.88 7.68 4.73
CA CYS A 194 -13.24 8.74 5.52
C CYS A 194 -11.79 8.99 5.08
N TRP A 195 -11.03 7.92 4.81
CA TRP A 195 -9.65 8.03 4.32
C TRP A 195 -9.58 8.51 2.87
N ALA A 196 -10.47 8.04 2.01
CA ALA A 196 -10.63 8.53 0.64
C ALA A 196 -10.92 10.03 0.61
N ALA A 197 -11.85 10.51 1.45
CA ALA A 197 -12.15 11.93 1.55
C ALA A 197 -10.91 12.76 1.95
N ARG A 198 -10.03 12.23 2.79
CA ARG A 198 -8.75 12.88 3.14
C ARG A 198 -7.78 12.93 1.96
N LEU A 199 -7.65 11.83 1.21
CA LEU A 199 -6.82 11.77 -0.01
C LEU A 199 -7.30 12.79 -1.05
N VAL A 200 -8.59 12.79 -1.34
CA VAL A 200 -9.19 13.72 -2.32
C VAL A 200 -9.03 15.18 -1.87
N LYS A 201 -9.22 15.46 -0.57
CA LYS A 201 -9.03 16.81 -0.01
C LYS A 201 -7.59 17.31 -0.15
N SER A 202 -6.62 16.40 -0.06
CA SER A 202 -5.18 16.72 -0.12
C SER A 202 -4.56 16.42 -1.48
N ARG A 203 -5.36 16.28 -2.56
CA ARG A 203 -4.86 16.00 -3.91
C ARG A 203 -3.84 17.03 -4.40
N ASP A 204 -4.06 18.30 -4.03
CA ASP A 204 -3.24 19.44 -4.45
C ASP A 204 -2.04 19.69 -3.51
N ASP A 205 -1.96 18.98 -2.37
CA ASP A 205 -0.90 19.12 -1.37
C ASP A 205 0.38 18.32 -1.72
N GLY A 206 0.34 17.56 -2.82
CA GLY A 206 1.47 16.80 -3.36
C GLY A 206 1.55 15.33 -2.91
N PRO A 207 2.34 14.51 -3.63
CA PRO A 207 2.39 13.06 -3.47
C PRO A 207 2.94 12.60 -2.11
N LEU A 208 3.75 13.42 -1.44
CA LEU A 208 4.28 13.12 -0.10
C LEU A 208 3.16 13.09 0.95
N ILE A 209 2.25 14.08 0.90
CA ILE A 209 1.12 14.15 1.83
C ILE A 209 0.16 12.99 1.59
N LEU A 210 -0.14 12.68 0.32
CA LEU A 210 -0.96 11.53 -0.04
C LEU A 210 -0.36 10.21 0.49
N ARG A 211 0.95 10.00 0.32
CA ARG A 211 1.65 8.82 0.84
C ARG A 211 1.57 8.74 2.37
N ARG A 212 1.73 9.87 3.07
CA ARG A 212 1.57 9.92 4.55
C ARG A 212 0.15 9.59 4.99
N ILE A 213 -0.87 10.00 4.24
CA ILE A 213 -2.27 9.62 4.51
C ILE A 213 -2.46 8.11 4.36
N VAL A 214 -1.90 7.50 3.31
CA VAL A 214 -1.92 6.05 3.09
C VAL A 214 -1.21 5.30 4.23
N GLU A 215 -0.03 5.76 4.67
CA GLU A 215 0.65 5.16 5.82
C GLU A 215 -0.17 5.31 7.11
N GLY A 216 -0.82 6.45 7.32
CA GLY A 216 -1.75 6.64 8.44
C GLY A 216 -2.92 5.67 8.42
N PHE A 217 -3.48 5.40 7.23
CA PHE A 217 -4.51 4.39 7.02
C PHE A 217 -3.99 3.00 7.41
N LYS A 218 -2.80 2.60 6.95
CA LYS A 218 -2.18 1.31 7.28
C LYS A 218 -1.95 1.15 8.78
N ILE A 219 -1.33 2.14 9.42
CA ILE A 219 -1.07 2.16 10.86
C ILE A 219 -2.39 2.01 11.64
N ARG A 220 -3.43 2.76 11.24
CA ARG A 220 -4.74 2.69 11.91
C ARG A 220 -5.39 1.32 11.77
N THR A 221 -5.28 0.70 10.60
CA THR A 221 -5.79 -0.65 10.35
C THR A 221 -5.10 -1.67 11.25
N ILE A 222 -3.77 -1.63 11.34
CA ILE A 222 -2.98 -2.54 12.19
C ILE A 222 -3.30 -2.33 13.68
N GLN A 223 -3.43 -1.09 14.12
CA GLN A 223 -3.83 -0.77 15.49
C GLN A 223 -5.20 -1.37 15.82
N ASN A 224 -6.18 -1.19 14.93
CA ASN A 224 -7.51 -1.74 15.11
C ASN A 224 -7.49 -3.29 15.11
N LEU A 225 -6.68 -3.91 14.25
CA LEU A 225 -6.53 -5.37 14.19
C LEU A 225 -5.94 -5.93 15.49
N ASN A 226 -4.87 -5.31 16.00
CA ASN A 226 -4.26 -5.69 17.26
C ASN A 226 -5.20 -5.46 18.46
N LEU A 227 -6.02 -4.41 18.41
CA LEU A 227 -7.03 -4.16 19.43
C LEU A 227 -8.12 -5.24 19.41
N VAL A 228 -8.64 -5.62 18.23
CA VAL A 228 -9.63 -6.70 18.10
C VAL A 228 -9.07 -8.02 18.64
N LYS A 229 -7.84 -8.39 18.27
CA LYS A 229 -7.20 -9.61 18.78
C LYS A 229 -7.20 -9.67 20.31
N ARG A 230 -6.86 -8.54 20.96
CA ARG A 230 -6.87 -8.43 22.42
C ARG A 230 -8.29 -8.54 22.98
N LEU A 231 -9.23 -7.78 22.41
CA LEU A 231 -10.61 -7.70 22.87
C LEU A 231 -11.36 -9.04 22.72
N VAL A 232 -11.10 -9.80 21.65
CA VAL A 232 -11.68 -11.14 21.46
C VAL A 232 -11.15 -12.09 22.54
N LYS A 233 -9.84 -12.07 22.81
CA LYS A 233 -9.23 -12.89 23.86
C LYS A 233 -9.79 -12.57 25.26
N GLU A 234 -10.05 -11.31 25.55
CA GLU A 234 -10.71 -10.91 26.81
C GLU A 234 -12.17 -11.39 26.85
N ALA A 235 -12.88 -11.31 25.72
CA ALA A 235 -14.28 -11.72 25.58
C ALA A 235 -14.51 -13.24 25.73
N GLU A 236 -13.48 -14.07 25.57
CA GLU A 236 -13.56 -15.52 25.84
C GLU A 236 -14.02 -15.82 27.28
N ASN A 237 -13.69 -14.95 28.23
CA ASN A 237 -13.95 -15.18 29.66
C ASN A 237 -14.79 -14.07 30.32
N ASP A 238 -15.11 -12.99 29.60
CA ASP A 238 -15.82 -11.83 30.15
C ASP A 238 -16.90 -11.28 29.19
N HIS A 239 -18.16 -11.38 29.61
CA HIS A 239 -19.31 -10.87 28.84
C HIS A 239 -19.31 -9.33 28.70
N TYR A 240 -18.69 -8.60 29.63
CA TYR A 240 -18.53 -7.15 29.51
C TYR A 240 -17.49 -6.81 28.43
N ALA A 241 -16.39 -7.55 28.38
CA ALA A 241 -15.42 -7.44 27.30
C ALA A 241 -16.07 -7.75 25.94
N LEU A 242 -16.89 -8.80 25.84
CA LEU A 242 -17.67 -9.13 24.64
C LEU A 242 -18.54 -7.95 24.17
N PHE A 243 -19.27 -7.30 25.09
CA PHE A 243 -20.06 -6.11 24.75
C PHE A 243 -19.19 -4.95 24.27
N ASN A 244 -18.04 -4.71 24.89
CA ASN A 244 -17.10 -3.67 24.45
C ASN A 244 -16.53 -3.97 23.06
N THR A 245 -16.21 -5.22 22.76
CA THR A 245 -15.78 -5.69 21.43
C THR A 245 -16.84 -5.40 20.38
N TYR A 246 -18.10 -5.77 20.66
CA TYR A 246 -19.23 -5.46 19.79
C TYR A 246 -19.36 -3.96 19.53
N GLN A 247 -19.29 -3.13 20.57
CA GLN A 247 -19.42 -1.67 20.44
C GLN A 247 -18.27 -1.04 19.66
N PHE A 248 -17.05 -1.55 19.84
CA PHE A 248 -15.89 -1.13 19.06
C PHE A 248 -16.08 -1.46 17.57
N LEU A 249 -16.41 -2.71 17.25
CA LEU A 249 -16.61 -3.18 15.88
C LEU A 249 -17.74 -2.41 15.18
N LYS A 250 -18.84 -2.16 15.89
CA LYS A 250 -19.93 -1.32 15.37
C LYS A 250 -19.46 0.09 15.01
N LYS A 251 -18.62 0.71 15.84
CA LYS A 251 -18.14 2.09 15.64
C LYS A 251 -17.02 2.22 14.63
N CYS A 252 -16.20 1.17 14.43
CA CYS A 252 -15.05 1.26 13.53
C CYS A 252 -15.48 1.40 12.07
N GLY A 253 -16.67 0.88 11.72
CA GLY A 253 -17.28 1.08 10.41
C GLY A 253 -16.77 0.15 9.31
N TYR A 254 -15.94 -0.84 9.62
CA TYR A 254 -15.43 -1.84 8.66
C TYR A 254 -15.20 -3.21 9.33
N TRP A 255 -16.10 -3.57 10.25
CA TRP A 255 -15.96 -4.73 11.12
C TRP A 255 -15.77 -6.05 10.36
N GLU A 256 -16.41 -6.20 9.20
CA GLU A 256 -16.36 -7.43 8.41
C GLU A 256 -14.93 -7.69 7.91
N ALA A 257 -14.35 -6.72 7.19
CA ALA A 257 -12.96 -6.78 6.73
C ALA A 257 -11.97 -6.98 7.90
N LEU A 258 -12.21 -6.29 9.02
CA LEU A 258 -11.34 -6.37 10.19
C LEU A 258 -11.40 -7.75 10.87
N LEU A 259 -12.59 -8.33 11.03
CA LEU A 259 -12.74 -9.67 11.60
C LEU A 259 -12.21 -10.75 10.65
N GLN A 260 -12.50 -10.67 9.35
CA GLN A 260 -11.97 -11.62 8.36
C GLN A 260 -10.44 -11.65 8.41
N ARG A 261 -9.80 -10.48 8.50
CA ARG A 261 -8.34 -10.41 8.65
C ARG A 261 -7.83 -11.03 9.95
N ALA A 262 -8.51 -10.77 11.07
CA ALA A 262 -8.15 -11.38 12.36
C ALA A 262 -8.31 -12.91 12.35
N ILE A 263 -9.34 -13.42 11.67
CA ILE A 263 -9.58 -14.86 11.46
C ILE A 263 -8.47 -15.45 10.60
N ASN A 264 -8.10 -14.80 9.50
CA ASN A 264 -7.03 -15.26 8.59
C ASN A 264 -5.65 -15.30 9.27
N GLU A 265 -5.37 -14.39 10.21
CA GLU A 265 -4.17 -14.46 11.05
C GLU A 265 -4.20 -15.61 12.08
N GLY A 266 -5.32 -16.32 12.22
CA GLY A 266 -5.49 -17.50 13.07
C GLY A 266 -5.56 -17.24 14.58
N SER A 267 -5.04 -16.10 15.05
CA SER A 267 -4.89 -15.82 16.49
C SER A 267 -6.21 -15.77 17.28
N VAL A 268 -7.31 -15.35 16.67
CA VAL A 268 -8.63 -15.20 17.34
C VAL A 268 -9.49 -16.46 17.30
N VAL A 269 -9.12 -17.44 16.46
CA VAL A 269 -9.85 -18.72 16.29
C VAL A 269 -9.05 -19.91 16.83
N ALA A 270 -7.94 -19.65 17.53
CA ALA A 270 -7.06 -20.66 18.08
C ALA A 270 -7.73 -21.49 19.20
N THR A 271 -8.70 -20.90 19.91
CA THR A 271 -9.49 -21.50 20.99
C THR A 271 -10.93 -21.76 20.52
N PRO A 272 -11.63 -22.77 21.06
CA PRO A 272 -13.05 -22.95 20.78
C PRO A 272 -13.88 -21.77 21.30
N GLU A 273 -13.54 -21.20 22.45
CA GLU A 273 -14.19 -20.02 23.02
C GLU A 273 -14.03 -18.79 22.11
N GLY A 274 -12.85 -18.60 21.53
CA GLY A 274 -12.60 -17.52 20.56
C GLY A 274 -13.46 -17.65 19.31
N ARG A 275 -13.66 -18.88 18.80
CA ARG A 275 -14.57 -19.13 17.68
C ARG A 275 -16.02 -18.79 18.02
N GLU A 276 -16.51 -19.21 19.19
CA GLU A 276 -17.86 -18.88 19.66
C GLU A 276 -18.06 -17.36 19.79
N VAL A 277 -17.07 -16.65 20.33
CA VAL A 277 -17.09 -15.18 20.41
C VAL A 277 -17.19 -14.54 19.02
N ILE A 278 -16.40 -15.01 18.06
CA ILE A 278 -16.43 -14.48 16.68
C ILE A 278 -17.78 -14.73 16.02
N GLU A 279 -18.32 -15.95 16.11
CA GLU A 279 -19.63 -16.30 15.54
C GLU A 279 -20.74 -15.40 16.11
N LEU A 280 -20.76 -15.22 17.44
CA LEU A 280 -21.74 -14.35 18.10
C LEU A 280 -21.60 -12.89 17.68
N LEU A 281 -20.37 -12.39 17.56
CA LEU A 281 -20.11 -11.02 17.09
C LEU A 281 -20.60 -10.83 15.64
N GLN A 282 -20.30 -11.78 14.75
CA GLN A 282 -20.74 -11.75 13.35
C GLN A 282 -22.27 -11.75 13.25
N GLU A 283 -22.96 -12.64 13.98
CA GLU A 283 -24.43 -12.71 13.98
C GLU A 283 -25.05 -11.37 14.42
N ARG A 284 -24.55 -10.80 15.52
CA ARG A 284 -25.10 -9.55 16.09
C ARG A 284 -24.79 -8.32 15.25
N LEU A 285 -23.63 -8.27 14.62
CA LEU A 285 -23.24 -7.16 13.73
C LEU A 285 -24.01 -7.24 12.41
N ALA A 286 -24.17 -8.43 11.83
CA ALA A 286 -24.97 -8.65 10.62
C ALA A 286 -26.45 -8.31 10.86
N ALA A 287 -27.05 -8.77 11.97
CA ALA A 287 -28.42 -8.43 12.33
C ALA A 287 -28.61 -6.91 12.53
N ASN A 288 -27.61 -6.21 13.07
CA ASN A 288 -27.67 -4.76 13.22
C ASN A 288 -27.58 -4.02 11.88
N ALA A 289 -26.74 -4.48 10.95
CA ALA A 289 -26.62 -3.90 9.62
C ALA A 289 -27.94 -4.02 8.84
N LEU A 290 -28.61 -5.18 8.93
CA LEU A 290 -29.93 -5.41 8.32
C LEU A 290 -31.01 -4.50 8.93
N ALA A 291 -31.01 -4.34 10.25
CA ALA A 291 -31.98 -3.46 10.94
C ALA A 291 -31.76 -1.97 10.63
N GLY A 292 -30.52 -1.53 10.41
CA GLY A 292 -30.19 -0.16 10.00
C GLY A 292 -30.64 0.18 8.58
N SER A 293 -30.69 -0.81 7.69
CA SER A 293 -31.14 -0.65 6.29
C SER A 293 -32.67 -0.62 6.14
N GLN A 294 -33.43 -0.96 7.20
CA GLN A 294 -34.90 -0.97 7.21
C GLN A 294 -35.56 0.29 7.80
N VAL A 295 -34.84 1.39 8.02
CA VAL A 295 -35.48 2.66 8.44
C VAL A 295 -35.94 3.40 7.17
N PRO A 296 -37.24 3.42 6.82
CA PRO A 296 -37.71 4.24 5.72
C PRO A 296 -37.50 5.71 6.08
N VAL A 297 -36.89 6.45 5.14
CA VAL A 297 -36.91 7.91 5.11
C VAL A 297 -38.37 8.34 5.26
N ARG A 298 -38.72 8.82 6.45
CA ARG A 298 -40.00 9.49 6.68
C ARG A 298 -39.91 10.80 5.90
N ASN A 299 -40.43 10.78 4.68
CA ASN A 299 -40.75 11.98 3.92
C ASN A 299 -41.54 12.91 4.84
N SER A 300 -40.88 14.00 5.25
CA SER A 300 -41.53 15.11 5.92
C SER A 300 -41.96 16.05 4.82
N ALA A 301 -43.26 16.03 4.54
CA ALA A 301 -43.95 17.03 3.74
C ALA A 301 -43.92 18.41 4.43
#